data_AF-A0A293MHE7-F1
#
_entry.id   AF-A0A293MHE7-F1
#
_cell.length_a   1.000
_cell.length_b   1.000
_cell.length_c   1.000
_cell.angle_alpha   90.00
_cell.angle_beta   90.00
_cell.angle_gamma   90.00
#
_symmetry.space_group_name_H-M   'P 1'
#
loop_
_entity.id
_entity.type
_entity.pdbx_description
1 polymer ?
#
loop_
_entity_poly.entity_id
_entity_poly.type
_entity_poly.pdbx_seq_one_letter_code
_entity_poly.pdbx_strand_id
1 'polypeptide(L)'
;MSWPRLEIVEVPWCRDELSKRCWIEGVDDNAMQDVAGGTLVSVNTGSAGYHVLRGIESHKVAVTAEQKGPEKLVLRNKFLEAELNPYGEITSLKLRNCAKQFVVQPSNAFVIFDDVPLFWDAWDVMDYHLETRRSAVHELLEPARILESGPLRATVRVKFAISSNSTVTQTLVLDAAHPYLRVDCQVDWHEAHKFLKVEFQANIRSSRASYEIQFGHLERATHFNTSWDWAKYEVYAHKWMNLEESGYGLAVMNTCKYGHAVHGNVMRLSLLRAPKCPDAEADMGMHEFSYAVMPHKGSFQEAGVIQRAYELNCPLEMVICDVESEDRIVAFQDSYAESASWFQVSCPSVILETVKKAERREDCLVLRLYEAYGGEVLDAVLTISLPVAKIVTCSALEDECTELVCSGGVVHLHLHPFQIVSLLVFLKAPQTH
;
A
#
# COMPACT_ATOMS: atom_id res chain seq x y z
N MET A 1 -1.63 10.49 -6.91
CA MET A 1 -0.85 9.50 -7.70
C MET A 1 -0.74 9.92 -9.15
N SER A 2 0.35 9.59 -9.85
CA SER A 2 0.54 9.92 -11.29
C SER A 2 -0.21 9.03 -12.27
N TRP A 3 -0.94 8.03 -11.80
CA TRP A 3 -1.73 7.08 -12.60
C TRP A 3 -3.19 7.02 -12.11
N PRO A 4 -4.13 6.63 -12.97
CA PRO A 4 -5.51 6.35 -12.56
C PRO A 4 -5.59 5.07 -11.73
N ARG A 5 -6.57 4.99 -10.83
CA ARG A 5 -6.76 3.83 -9.97
C ARG A 5 -8.22 3.50 -9.73
N LEU A 6 -8.46 2.21 -9.53
CA LEU A 6 -9.73 1.64 -9.09
C LEU A 6 -9.60 1.25 -7.62
N GLU A 7 -10.50 1.73 -6.78
CA GLU A 7 -10.48 1.47 -5.34
C GLU A 7 -11.88 1.14 -4.83
N ILE A 8 -11.96 0.35 -3.76
CA ILE A 8 -13.22 0.08 -3.06
C ILE A 8 -13.32 1.07 -1.90
N VAL A 9 -14.29 1.97 -1.99
CA VAL A 9 -14.49 3.07 -1.03
C VAL A 9 -15.78 2.84 -0.25
N GLU A 10 -15.75 3.15 1.04
CA GLU A 10 -16.92 3.15 1.91
C GLU A 10 -17.63 4.51 1.84
N VAL A 11 -18.90 4.50 1.47
CA VAL A 11 -19.77 5.68 1.45
C VAL A 11 -20.61 5.69 2.73
N PRO A 12 -20.73 6.81 3.45
CA PRO A 12 -21.47 6.89 4.71
C PRO A 12 -22.99 7.01 4.50
N TRP A 13 -23.52 6.31 3.50
CA TRP A 13 -24.95 6.21 3.19
C TRP A 13 -25.31 4.75 3.01
N CYS A 14 -26.55 4.38 3.37
CA CYS A 14 -27.03 3.03 3.09
C CYS A 14 -27.32 2.85 1.60
N ARG A 15 -27.43 1.60 1.16
CA ARG A 15 -27.66 1.25 -0.26
C ARG A 15 -28.89 1.93 -0.87
N ASP A 16 -29.99 2.03 -0.12
CA ASP A 16 -31.22 2.68 -0.59
C ASP A 16 -31.05 4.19 -0.76
N GLU A 17 -30.27 4.82 0.11
CA GLU A 17 -29.95 6.24 0.02
C GLU A 17 -29.00 6.52 -1.15
N LEU A 18 -28.01 5.65 -1.36
CA LEU A 18 -27.04 5.77 -2.43
C LEU A 18 -27.69 5.55 -3.80
N SER A 19 -28.58 4.56 -3.91
CA SER A 19 -29.33 4.25 -5.15
C SER A 19 -30.28 5.37 -5.58
N LYS A 20 -30.65 6.29 -4.68
CA LYS A 20 -31.42 7.51 -5.01
C LYS A 20 -30.55 8.66 -5.52
N ARG A 21 -29.25 8.63 -5.22
CA ARG A 21 -28.29 9.71 -5.53
C ARG A 21 -27.40 9.38 -6.73
N CYS A 22 -27.12 8.11 -6.94
CA CYS A 22 -26.23 7.63 -7.99
C CYS A 22 -26.96 6.63 -8.89
N TRP A 23 -26.67 6.64 -10.19
CA TRP A 23 -27.09 5.56 -11.09
C TRP A 23 -26.12 4.39 -11.01
N ILE A 24 -26.63 3.18 -11.24
CA ILE A 24 -25.82 1.96 -11.25
C ILE A 24 -25.54 1.59 -12.71
N GLU A 25 -24.26 1.46 -13.06
CA GLU A 25 -23.84 1.01 -14.38
C GLU A 25 -23.70 -0.52 -14.39
N GLY A 26 -24.63 -1.18 -15.08
CA GLY A 26 -24.73 -2.64 -15.15
C GLY A 26 -26.05 -3.16 -14.58
N VAL A 27 -26.39 -4.41 -14.91
CA VAL A 27 -27.66 -5.06 -14.47
C VAL A 27 -27.44 -5.94 -13.22
N ASP A 28 -26.21 -5.98 -12.71
CA ASP A 28 -25.76 -7.02 -11.79
C ASP A 28 -25.63 -6.47 -10.36
N ASP A 29 -26.06 -7.25 -9.36
CA ASP A 29 -26.04 -6.90 -7.92
C ASP A 29 -24.65 -6.70 -7.30
N ASN A 30 -23.58 -6.79 -8.10
CA ASN A 30 -22.18 -6.72 -7.66
C ASN A 30 -21.62 -5.28 -7.59
N ALA A 31 -22.47 -4.26 -7.73
CA ALA A 31 -22.07 -2.86 -7.73
C ALA A 31 -21.91 -2.26 -6.34
N MET A 32 -22.61 -2.81 -5.35
CA MET A 32 -22.68 -2.29 -3.99
C MET A 32 -22.61 -3.43 -2.97
N GLN A 33 -22.09 -3.12 -1.78
CA GLN A 33 -22.10 -4.04 -0.65
C GLN A 33 -22.36 -3.28 0.64
N ASP A 34 -23.38 -3.69 1.40
CA ASP A 34 -23.67 -3.11 2.70
C ASP A 34 -22.62 -3.52 3.74
N VAL A 35 -22.18 -2.55 4.54
CA VAL A 35 -21.22 -2.71 5.63
C VAL A 35 -21.67 -1.91 6.85
N ALA A 36 -21.04 -2.12 8.01
CA ALA A 36 -21.50 -1.52 9.27
C ALA A 36 -21.53 0.02 9.25
N GLY A 37 -20.60 0.67 8.54
CA GLY A 37 -20.52 2.14 8.44
C GLY A 37 -21.20 2.75 7.21
N GLY A 38 -21.82 1.94 6.35
CA GLY A 38 -22.52 2.42 5.16
C GLY A 38 -22.53 1.41 4.01
N THR A 39 -22.12 1.84 2.81
CA THR A 39 -22.12 1.00 1.61
C THR A 39 -20.79 1.11 0.88
N LEU A 40 -20.17 -0.03 0.58
CA LEU A 40 -19.00 -0.11 -0.27
C LEU A 40 -19.41 0.05 -1.74
N VAL A 41 -18.60 0.81 -2.47
CA VAL A 41 -18.70 0.97 -3.92
C VAL A 41 -17.32 0.95 -4.56
N SER A 42 -17.29 0.65 -5.86
CA SER A 42 -16.09 0.80 -6.66
C SER A 42 -16.01 2.19 -7.26
N VAL A 43 -14.87 2.86 -7.12
CA VAL A 43 -14.64 4.18 -7.70
C VAL A 43 -13.38 4.15 -8.55
N ASN A 44 -13.50 4.62 -9.79
CA ASN A 44 -12.38 4.86 -10.68
C ASN A 44 -12.01 6.35 -10.63
N THR A 45 -10.75 6.65 -10.33
CA THR A 45 -10.26 8.02 -10.22
C THR A 45 -9.12 8.25 -11.19
N GLY A 46 -9.11 9.42 -11.81
CA GLY A 46 -8.00 9.87 -12.64
C GLY A 46 -6.73 10.11 -11.82
N SER A 47 -5.59 10.17 -12.51
CA SER A 47 -4.32 10.56 -11.89
C SER A 47 -4.42 11.95 -11.28
N ALA A 48 -3.87 12.12 -10.07
CA ALA A 48 -3.77 13.38 -9.33
C ALA A 48 -4.99 14.28 -9.59
N GLY A 49 -6.16 13.83 -9.12
CA GLY A 49 -7.44 14.32 -9.60
C GLY A 49 -8.58 14.02 -8.63
N TYR A 50 -9.80 14.32 -9.07
CA TYR A 50 -11.03 13.96 -8.36
C TYR A 50 -12.01 13.27 -9.32
N HIS A 51 -12.96 12.54 -8.74
CA HIS A 51 -14.12 11.99 -9.43
C HIS A 51 -15.37 12.28 -8.60
N VAL A 52 -16.40 12.83 -9.23
CA VAL A 52 -17.70 13.07 -8.59
C VAL A 52 -18.50 11.79 -8.68
N LEU A 53 -18.83 11.20 -7.52
CA LEU A 53 -19.61 9.97 -7.48
C LEU A 53 -21.04 10.21 -7.97
N ARG A 54 -21.31 9.90 -9.24
CA ARG A 54 -22.64 9.96 -9.86
C ARG A 54 -23.07 8.60 -10.43
N GLY A 55 -22.13 7.88 -11.03
CA GLY A 55 -22.30 6.49 -11.46
C GLY A 55 -21.53 5.52 -10.55
N ILE A 56 -22.06 4.31 -10.38
CA ILE A 56 -21.38 3.22 -9.68
C ILE A 56 -21.20 2.05 -10.64
N GLU A 57 -19.95 1.70 -10.91
CA GLU A 57 -19.59 0.60 -11.80
C GLU A 57 -19.72 -0.76 -11.09
N SER A 58 -20.36 -1.72 -11.75
CA SER A 58 -20.44 -3.11 -11.26
C SER A 58 -19.17 -3.91 -11.55
N HIS A 59 -18.72 -4.70 -10.56
CA HIS A 59 -17.62 -5.65 -10.76
C HIS A 59 -18.10 -6.95 -11.39
N LYS A 60 -17.49 -7.32 -12.52
CA LYS A 60 -17.81 -8.58 -13.22
C LYS A 60 -17.48 -9.85 -12.42
N VAL A 61 -16.52 -9.78 -11.51
CA VAL A 61 -16.09 -10.92 -10.70
C VAL A 61 -16.20 -10.54 -9.23
N ALA A 62 -17.18 -11.14 -8.55
CA ALA A 62 -17.41 -10.97 -7.13
C ALA A 62 -16.25 -11.56 -6.30
N VAL A 63 -15.98 -10.95 -5.16
CA VAL A 63 -15.20 -11.56 -4.08
C VAL A 63 -16.03 -12.64 -3.41
N THR A 64 -15.40 -13.74 -2.99
CA THR A 64 -16.07 -14.78 -2.20
C THR A 64 -15.26 -15.13 -0.95
N ALA A 65 -15.97 -15.37 0.15
CA ALA A 65 -15.46 -16.03 1.34
C ALA A 65 -16.28 -17.29 1.62
N GLU A 66 -15.61 -18.43 1.74
CA GLU A 66 -16.24 -19.73 1.94
C GLU A 66 -15.57 -20.50 3.08
N GLN A 67 -16.36 -21.04 4.00
CA GLN A 67 -15.90 -22.05 4.96
C GLN A 67 -15.89 -23.43 4.30
N LYS A 68 -14.72 -24.06 4.22
CA LYS A 68 -14.52 -25.42 3.69
C LYS A 68 -14.14 -26.39 4.81
N GLY A 69 -15.16 -26.91 5.51
CA GLY A 69 -14.94 -27.75 6.69
C GLY A 69 -14.58 -26.94 7.94
N PRO A 70 -14.23 -27.57 9.07
CA PRO A 70 -14.11 -26.88 10.35
C PRO A 70 -12.88 -25.96 10.46
N GLU A 71 -11.81 -26.24 9.73
CA GLU A 71 -10.50 -25.61 9.96
C GLU A 71 -9.99 -24.80 8.77
N LYS A 72 -10.82 -24.54 7.76
CA LYS A 72 -10.35 -23.93 6.52
C LYS A 72 -11.33 -22.92 5.97
N LEU A 73 -10.84 -21.70 5.79
CA LEU A 73 -11.52 -20.60 5.13
C LEU A 73 -10.84 -20.33 3.79
N VAL A 74 -11.62 -20.01 2.76
CA VAL A 74 -11.09 -19.68 1.44
C VAL A 74 -11.62 -18.32 1.00
N LEU A 75 -10.70 -17.41 0.71
CA LEU A 75 -10.97 -16.08 0.15
C LEU A 75 -10.54 -16.06 -1.31
N ARG A 76 -11.41 -15.57 -2.20
CA ARG A 76 -11.12 -15.47 -3.65
C ARG A 76 -11.58 -14.15 -4.21
N ASN A 77 -10.78 -13.59 -5.11
CA ASN A 77 -11.19 -12.53 -6.01
C ASN A 77 -10.72 -12.86 -7.44
N LYS A 78 -10.73 -11.87 -8.35
CA LYS A 78 -10.26 -12.07 -9.73
C LYS A 78 -8.75 -12.27 -9.87
N PHE A 79 -7.96 -11.91 -8.86
CA PHE A 79 -6.49 -11.94 -8.90
C PHE A 79 -5.90 -13.13 -8.16
N LEU A 80 -6.39 -13.43 -6.96
CA LEU A 80 -5.82 -14.44 -6.08
C LEU A 80 -6.87 -15.30 -5.37
N GLU A 81 -6.37 -16.41 -4.82
CA GLU A 81 -7.07 -17.30 -3.92
C GLU A 81 -6.18 -17.58 -2.71
N ALA A 82 -6.69 -17.30 -1.52
CA ALA A 82 -6.01 -17.52 -0.25
C ALA A 82 -6.80 -18.50 0.61
N GLU A 83 -6.12 -19.45 1.26
CA GLU A 83 -6.70 -20.38 2.21
C GLU A 83 -6.13 -20.11 3.60
N LEU A 84 -7.01 -19.92 4.57
CA LEU A 84 -6.68 -19.58 5.95
C LEU A 84 -7.02 -20.72 6.90
N ASN A 85 -6.18 -20.93 7.91
CA ASN A 85 -6.49 -21.81 9.05
C ASN A 85 -7.24 -21.04 10.16
N PRO A 86 -7.64 -21.69 11.29
CA PRO A 86 -8.35 -21.02 12.38
C PRO A 86 -7.55 -19.92 13.09
N TYR A 87 -6.23 -19.89 12.93
CA TYR A 87 -5.34 -18.87 13.49
C TYR A 87 -5.19 -17.64 12.58
N GLY A 88 -5.82 -17.64 11.39
CA GLY A 88 -5.67 -16.60 10.37
C GLY A 88 -4.35 -16.68 9.60
N GLU A 89 -3.63 -17.78 9.71
CA GLU A 89 -2.41 -18.01 8.93
C GLU A 89 -2.78 -18.48 7.52
N ILE A 90 -2.03 -17.99 6.54
CA ILE A 90 -2.20 -18.29 5.13
C ILE A 90 -1.51 -19.63 4.83
N THR A 91 -2.30 -20.68 4.67
CA THR A 91 -1.85 -22.05 4.36
C THR A 91 -1.66 -22.28 2.87
N SER A 92 -2.35 -21.50 2.04
CA SER A 92 -2.19 -21.50 0.58
C SER A 92 -2.46 -20.11 0.04
N LEU A 93 -1.66 -19.67 -0.92
CA LEU A 93 -1.79 -18.42 -1.65
C LEU A 93 -1.44 -18.64 -3.11
N LYS A 94 -2.40 -18.41 -4.01
CA LYS A 94 -2.25 -18.67 -5.45
C LYS A 94 -2.79 -17.50 -6.25
N LEU A 95 -2.18 -17.24 -7.41
CA LEU A 95 -2.79 -16.39 -8.43
C LEU A 95 -3.91 -17.16 -9.14
N ARG A 96 -4.99 -16.47 -9.51
CA ARG A 96 -6.05 -17.03 -10.34
C ARG A 96 -5.45 -17.43 -11.69
N ASN A 97 -5.75 -18.65 -12.15
CA ASN A 97 -5.20 -19.26 -13.36
C ASN A 97 -3.71 -19.64 -13.29
N CYS A 98 -3.12 -19.70 -12.08
CA CYS A 98 -1.76 -20.22 -11.88
C CYS A 98 -1.77 -21.41 -10.91
N ALA A 99 -1.00 -22.45 -11.23
CA ALA A 99 -0.82 -23.59 -10.33
C ALA A 99 0.23 -23.34 -9.24
N LYS A 100 1.05 -22.28 -9.36
CA LYS A 100 2.12 -21.99 -8.40
C LYS A 100 1.52 -21.61 -7.05
N GLN A 101 1.96 -22.35 -6.04
CA GLN A 101 1.78 -22.02 -4.64
C GLN A 101 2.85 -21.00 -4.23
N PHE A 102 2.46 -19.90 -3.59
CA PHE A 102 3.37 -18.82 -3.18
C PHE A 102 3.85 -18.92 -1.73
N VAL A 103 3.27 -19.83 -0.92
CA VAL A 103 3.69 -20.09 0.46
C VAL A 103 4.01 -21.57 0.67
N VAL A 104 5.13 -21.90 1.32
CA VAL A 104 5.52 -23.30 1.61
C VAL A 104 5.02 -23.82 2.95
N GLN A 105 4.74 -22.90 3.86
CA GLN A 105 4.28 -23.14 5.23
C GLN A 105 3.26 -22.06 5.59
N PRO A 106 2.47 -22.25 6.67
CA PRO A 106 1.59 -21.21 7.17
C PRO A 106 2.33 -19.87 7.29
N SER A 107 1.83 -18.89 6.55
CA SER A 107 2.35 -17.52 6.47
C SER A 107 1.38 -16.57 7.17
N ASN A 108 1.71 -15.27 7.27
CA ASN A 108 1.01 -14.39 8.21
C ASN A 108 1.11 -14.93 9.65
N ALA A 109 2.25 -15.57 9.96
CA ALA A 109 2.50 -16.19 11.25
C ALA A 109 3.11 -15.16 12.20
N PHE A 110 2.39 -14.83 13.28
CA PHE A 110 2.90 -13.91 14.29
C PHE A 110 3.91 -14.62 15.18
N VAL A 111 5.08 -14.03 15.30
CA VAL A 111 6.20 -14.52 16.10
C VAL A 111 6.66 -13.44 17.05
N ILE A 112 7.17 -13.86 18.19
CA ILE A 112 7.69 -12.95 19.21
C ILE A 112 9.11 -13.40 19.58
N PHE A 113 9.96 -12.43 19.85
CA PHE A 113 11.35 -12.63 20.26
C PHE A 113 11.59 -11.91 21.58
N ASP A 114 12.56 -12.38 22.36
CA ASP A 114 13.08 -11.65 23.50
C ASP A 114 14.05 -10.56 23.00
N ASP A 115 13.79 -9.31 23.38
CA ASP A 115 14.53 -8.13 22.92
C ASP A 115 15.21 -7.45 24.10
N VAL A 116 16.39 -7.98 24.44
CA VAL A 116 17.24 -7.47 25.51
C VAL A 116 18.62 -7.22 24.91
N PRO A 117 18.90 -5.99 24.42
CA PRO A 117 20.20 -5.66 23.86
C PRO A 117 21.25 -5.44 24.96
N LEU A 118 22.52 -5.31 24.55
CA LEU A 118 23.65 -5.22 25.49
C LEU A 118 23.73 -3.89 26.24
N PHE A 119 23.45 -2.76 25.57
CA PHE A 119 23.68 -1.43 26.13
C PHE A 119 22.50 -0.49 25.94
N TRP A 120 22.01 -0.31 24.71
CA TRP A 120 21.03 0.72 24.40
C TRP A 120 19.68 0.10 24.01
N ASP A 121 18.82 -0.11 25.01
CA ASP A 121 17.53 -0.80 24.89
C ASP A 121 16.65 -0.31 23.73
N ALA A 122 16.29 0.98 23.70
CA ALA A 122 15.48 1.54 22.62
C ALA A 122 16.19 1.66 21.26
N TRP A 123 17.53 1.66 21.21
CA TRP A 123 18.28 1.91 19.97
C TRP A 123 18.73 0.63 19.28
N ASP A 124 19.24 -0.33 20.06
CA ASP A 124 19.81 -1.55 19.55
C ASP A 124 18.77 -2.66 19.52
N VAL A 125 18.84 -3.45 18.45
CA VAL A 125 18.37 -4.83 18.44
C VAL A 125 19.64 -5.65 18.27
N MET A 126 19.78 -6.78 18.96
CA MET A 126 20.95 -7.64 18.80
C MET A 126 20.58 -8.87 18.00
N ASP A 127 21.45 -9.32 17.11
CA ASP A 127 21.23 -10.47 16.21
C ASP A 127 20.81 -11.75 16.96
N TYR A 128 21.35 -11.99 18.17
CA TYR A 128 21.00 -13.15 19.00
C TYR A 128 19.53 -13.19 19.43
N HIS A 129 18.76 -12.08 19.34
CA HIS A 129 17.32 -12.12 19.58
C HIS A 129 16.63 -13.19 18.73
N LEU A 130 17.16 -13.44 17.52
CA LEU A 130 16.63 -14.42 16.56
C LEU A 130 16.62 -15.85 17.11
N GLU A 131 17.47 -16.18 18.08
CA GLU A 131 17.54 -17.49 18.72
C GLU A 131 16.35 -17.76 19.65
N THR A 132 15.62 -16.72 20.05
CA THR A 132 14.49 -16.79 21.00
C THR A 132 13.12 -16.85 20.31
N ARG A 133 13.11 -17.09 18.98
CA ARG A 133 11.89 -17.14 18.17
C ARG A 133 10.86 -18.11 18.76
N ARG A 134 9.67 -17.60 19.09
CA ARG A 134 8.50 -18.40 19.48
C ARG A 134 7.25 -17.91 18.78
N SER A 135 6.21 -18.75 18.75
CA SER A 135 4.88 -18.30 18.33
C SER A 135 4.43 -17.16 19.24
N ALA A 136 3.88 -16.09 18.65
CA ALA A 136 3.24 -15.03 19.43
C ALA A 136 1.82 -15.42 19.87
N VAL A 137 1.23 -16.47 19.30
CA VAL A 137 -0.08 -16.97 19.70
C VAL A 137 0.09 -17.83 20.96
N HIS A 138 -0.21 -17.26 22.13
CA HIS A 138 -0.27 -18.00 23.38
C HIS A 138 -1.61 -18.73 23.54
N GLU A 139 -2.71 -18.02 23.29
CA GLU A 139 -4.06 -18.54 23.37
C GLU A 139 -4.91 -17.97 22.22
N LEU A 140 -5.64 -18.85 21.51
CA LEU A 140 -6.59 -18.42 20.49
C LEU A 140 -7.92 -18.05 21.17
N LEU A 141 -8.27 -16.76 21.15
CA LEU A 141 -9.46 -16.24 21.83
C LEU A 141 -10.71 -16.34 20.94
N GLU A 142 -10.57 -15.94 19.67
CA GLU A 142 -11.61 -16.07 18.65
C GLU A 142 -10.97 -16.69 17.40
N PRO A 143 -11.35 -17.91 16.98
CA PRO A 143 -10.87 -18.47 15.73
C PRO A 143 -11.34 -17.65 14.53
N ALA A 144 -10.60 -17.77 13.43
CA ALA A 144 -10.89 -17.10 12.18
C ALA A 144 -12.36 -17.30 11.76
N ARG A 145 -13.08 -16.19 11.64
CA ARG A 145 -14.50 -16.14 11.25
C ARG A 145 -14.71 -15.10 10.15
N ILE A 146 -15.57 -15.43 9.20
CA ILE A 146 -16.02 -14.50 8.16
C ILE A 146 -16.87 -13.42 8.84
N LEU A 147 -16.52 -12.15 8.65
CA LEU A 147 -17.34 -11.02 9.07
C LEU A 147 -18.18 -10.51 7.90
N GLU A 148 -17.56 -10.38 6.73
CA GLU A 148 -18.20 -9.90 5.51
C GLU A 148 -17.92 -10.87 4.37
N SER A 149 -18.96 -11.19 3.61
CA SER A 149 -18.87 -11.95 2.37
C SER A 149 -19.81 -11.29 1.36
N GLY A 150 -19.29 -10.29 0.66
CA GLY A 150 -20.03 -9.59 -0.38
C GLY A 150 -19.20 -9.45 -1.66
N PRO A 151 -19.83 -8.93 -2.73
CA PRO A 151 -19.23 -8.93 -4.06
C PRO A 151 -18.00 -8.04 -4.19
N LEU A 152 -17.84 -7.02 -3.33
CA LEU A 152 -16.74 -6.05 -3.38
C LEU A 152 -15.62 -6.36 -2.38
N ARG A 153 -15.97 -6.91 -1.22
CA ARG A 153 -15.04 -7.16 -0.11
C ARG A 153 -15.45 -8.41 0.66
N ALA A 154 -14.45 -9.21 0.98
CA ALA A 154 -14.54 -10.26 1.99
C ALA A 154 -13.60 -9.96 3.15
N THR A 155 -14.07 -10.21 4.38
CA THR A 155 -13.25 -10.01 5.58
C THR A 155 -13.32 -11.21 6.52
N VAL A 156 -12.18 -11.56 7.09
CA VAL A 156 -12.04 -12.61 8.11
C VAL A 156 -11.35 -12.01 9.33
N ARG A 157 -11.96 -12.16 10.49
CA ARG A 157 -11.39 -11.69 11.77
C ARG A 157 -10.94 -12.87 12.60
N VAL A 158 -9.78 -12.73 13.22
CA VAL A 158 -9.26 -13.64 14.24
C VAL A 158 -8.69 -12.81 15.40
N LYS A 159 -8.83 -13.33 16.62
CA LYS A 159 -8.30 -12.69 17.83
C LYS A 159 -7.54 -13.69 18.67
N PHE A 160 -6.35 -13.31 19.12
CA PHE A 160 -5.53 -14.15 19.99
C PHE A 160 -4.81 -13.33 21.05
N ALA A 161 -4.45 -13.98 22.14
CA ALA A 161 -3.63 -13.44 23.20
C ALA A 161 -2.15 -13.72 22.91
N ILE A 162 -1.31 -12.69 23.11
CA ILE A 162 0.15 -12.84 23.17
C ILE A 162 0.58 -13.26 24.58
N SER A 163 -0.06 -12.67 25.58
CA SER A 163 0.12 -12.96 27.00
C SER A 163 -1.18 -12.69 27.73
N SER A 164 -1.18 -12.73 29.06
CA SER A 164 -2.34 -12.35 29.87
C SER A 164 -2.77 -10.87 29.68
N ASN A 165 -1.87 -10.02 29.18
CA ASN A 165 -2.07 -8.56 29.14
C ASN A 165 -2.05 -7.98 27.73
N SER A 166 -1.63 -8.75 26.72
CA SER A 166 -1.49 -8.27 25.35
C SER A 166 -2.31 -9.12 24.39
N THR A 167 -3.05 -8.47 23.50
CA THR A 167 -3.92 -9.15 22.53
C THR A 167 -3.77 -8.59 21.14
N VAL A 168 -3.97 -9.43 20.13
CA VAL A 168 -4.00 -9.05 18.72
C VAL A 168 -5.36 -9.39 18.17
N THR A 169 -6.01 -8.40 17.58
CA THR A 169 -7.12 -8.60 16.64
C THR A 169 -6.60 -8.30 15.25
N GLN A 170 -6.68 -9.26 14.34
CA GLN A 170 -6.39 -9.03 12.93
C GLN A 170 -7.63 -9.27 12.08
N THR A 171 -7.81 -8.42 11.08
CA THR A 171 -8.86 -8.51 10.06
C THR A 171 -8.18 -8.65 8.70
N LEU A 172 -8.29 -9.84 8.11
CA LEU A 172 -7.80 -10.11 6.76
C LEU A 172 -8.87 -9.65 5.77
N VAL A 173 -8.51 -8.74 4.87
CA VAL A 173 -9.40 -8.06 3.93
C VAL A 173 -8.97 -8.37 2.50
N LEU A 174 -9.90 -8.92 1.71
CA LEU A 174 -9.74 -9.12 0.29
C LEU A 174 -10.77 -8.29 -0.48
N ASP A 175 -10.29 -7.33 -1.25
CA ASP A 175 -11.13 -6.49 -2.12
C ASP A 175 -11.18 -7.00 -3.55
N ALA A 176 -12.26 -6.66 -4.29
CA ALA A 176 -12.42 -6.98 -5.71
C ALA A 176 -11.39 -6.26 -6.60
N ALA A 177 -10.94 -5.07 -6.18
CA ALA A 177 -10.07 -4.19 -6.95
C ALA A 177 -8.57 -4.47 -6.75
N HIS A 178 -8.19 -5.15 -5.65
CA HIS A 178 -6.80 -5.26 -5.22
C HIS A 178 -6.19 -6.65 -5.48
N PRO A 179 -4.95 -6.74 -6.01
CA PRO A 179 -4.26 -8.00 -6.27
C PRO A 179 -3.52 -8.54 -5.04
N TYR A 180 -3.89 -8.12 -3.83
CA TYR A 180 -3.22 -8.46 -2.58
C TYR A 180 -4.24 -8.76 -1.49
N LEU A 181 -3.80 -9.51 -0.47
CA LEU A 181 -4.57 -9.71 0.76
C LEU A 181 -4.04 -8.73 1.81
N ARG A 182 -4.89 -7.81 2.26
CA ARG A 182 -4.56 -6.85 3.32
C ARG A 182 -4.85 -7.47 4.69
N VAL A 183 -4.06 -7.11 5.69
CA VAL A 183 -4.27 -7.49 7.08
C VAL A 183 -4.23 -6.21 7.90
N ASP A 184 -5.36 -5.89 8.51
CA ASP A 184 -5.52 -4.75 9.41
C ASP A 184 -5.41 -5.26 10.84
N CYS A 185 -4.46 -4.73 11.62
CA CYS A 185 -4.16 -5.18 12.97
C CYS A 185 -4.50 -4.11 13.99
N GLN A 186 -5.17 -4.53 15.05
CA GLN A 186 -5.31 -3.80 16.31
C GLN A 186 -4.61 -4.60 17.39
N VAL A 187 -3.59 -4.01 18.02
CA VAL A 187 -2.78 -4.67 19.04
C VAL A 187 -2.87 -3.89 20.33
N ASP A 188 -3.33 -4.55 21.38
CA ASP A 188 -3.20 -4.09 22.76
C ASP A 188 -1.87 -4.62 23.29
N TRP A 189 -0.89 -3.73 23.48
CA TRP A 189 0.52 -4.08 23.68
C TRP A 189 1.01 -3.65 25.07
N HIS A 190 1.26 -4.64 25.93
CA HIS A 190 1.73 -4.45 27.30
C HIS A 190 2.89 -5.38 27.66
N GLU A 191 3.67 -5.78 26.66
CA GLU A 191 4.85 -6.63 26.85
C GLU A 191 6.05 -5.86 27.43
N ALA A 192 7.09 -6.59 27.80
CA ALA A 192 8.38 -6.03 28.23
C ALA A 192 9.54 -6.80 27.62
N HIS A 193 10.47 -6.07 26.99
CA HIS A 193 11.62 -6.64 26.29
C HIS A 193 11.19 -7.75 25.31
N LYS A 194 10.21 -7.40 24.46
CA LYS A 194 9.69 -8.26 23.41
C LYS A 194 9.70 -7.55 22.09
N PHE A 195 9.86 -8.34 21.04
CA PHE A 195 9.77 -7.88 19.66
C PHE A 195 8.75 -8.74 18.91
N LEU A 196 7.58 -8.16 18.62
CA LEU A 196 6.55 -8.78 17.80
C LEU A 196 6.86 -8.58 16.32
N LYS A 197 6.82 -9.67 15.55
CA LYS A 197 7.02 -9.66 14.10
C LYS A 197 5.99 -10.57 13.42
N VAL A 198 5.81 -10.42 12.12
CA VAL A 198 5.03 -11.35 11.29
C VAL A 198 5.91 -11.95 10.21
N GLU A 199 5.75 -13.26 9.97
CA GLU A 199 6.53 -14.02 8.98
C GLU A 199 5.65 -14.53 7.82
N PHE A 200 6.21 -14.44 6.61
CA PHE A 200 5.69 -15.04 5.40
C PHE A 200 6.73 -16.01 4.84
N GLN A 201 6.33 -17.28 4.75
CA GLN A 201 7.18 -18.39 4.33
C GLN A 201 7.04 -18.56 2.82
N ALA A 202 7.71 -17.70 2.06
CA ALA A 202 7.57 -17.64 0.61
C ALA A 202 8.02 -18.95 -0.06
N ASN A 203 7.33 -19.35 -1.13
CA ASN A 203 7.77 -20.42 -2.03
C ASN A 203 8.51 -19.83 -3.23
N ILE A 204 9.56 -19.06 -2.93
CA ILE A 204 10.39 -18.35 -3.88
C ILE A 204 11.84 -18.57 -3.48
N ARG A 205 12.69 -18.89 -4.46
CA ARG A 205 14.12 -19.09 -4.21
C ARG A 205 14.93 -17.99 -4.88
N SER A 206 15.50 -17.11 -4.06
CA SER A 206 16.45 -16.08 -4.51
C SER A 206 17.54 -15.84 -3.49
N SER A 207 18.72 -15.47 -3.96
CA SER A 207 19.84 -15.03 -3.12
C SER A 207 19.74 -13.56 -2.73
N ARG A 208 18.77 -12.81 -3.28
CA ARG A 208 18.59 -11.38 -3.09
C ARG A 208 17.11 -11.04 -2.92
N ALA A 209 16.83 -10.02 -2.11
CA ALA A 209 15.51 -9.43 -1.94
C ALA A 209 15.59 -7.93 -2.21
N SER A 210 14.53 -7.38 -2.80
CA SER A 210 14.43 -5.96 -3.14
C SER A 210 13.66 -5.21 -2.06
N TYR A 211 14.15 -4.04 -1.67
CA TYR A 211 13.59 -3.21 -0.62
C TYR A 211 13.45 -1.78 -1.11
N GLU A 212 12.28 -1.17 -0.86
CA GLU A 212 12.09 0.25 -1.16
C GLU A 212 12.96 1.13 -0.27
N ILE A 213 13.57 2.14 -0.88
CA ILE A 213 14.22 3.27 -0.21
C ILE A 213 13.64 4.57 -0.76
N GLN A 214 14.08 5.71 -0.24
CA GLN A 214 13.67 7.01 -0.76
C GLN A 214 14.02 7.11 -2.25
N PHE A 215 13.01 7.40 -3.08
CA PHE A 215 13.15 7.59 -4.53
C PHE A 215 13.76 6.39 -5.29
N GLY A 216 13.56 5.16 -4.83
CA GLY A 216 14.05 3.98 -5.54
C GLY A 216 13.98 2.70 -4.72
N HIS A 217 14.83 1.74 -5.07
CA HIS A 217 14.95 0.49 -4.35
C HIS A 217 16.39 -0.02 -4.44
N LEU A 218 16.74 -0.94 -3.55
CA LEU A 218 18.01 -1.65 -3.61
C LEU A 218 17.82 -3.12 -3.26
N GLU A 219 18.80 -3.93 -3.63
CA GLU A 219 18.80 -5.35 -3.34
C GLU A 219 19.74 -5.66 -2.18
N ARG A 220 19.31 -6.56 -1.29
CA ARG A 220 20.15 -7.09 -0.21
C ARG A 220 20.15 -8.62 -0.25
N ALA A 221 21.25 -9.22 0.20
CA ALA A 221 21.38 -10.67 0.23
C ALA A 221 20.37 -11.30 1.20
N THR A 222 19.91 -12.52 0.89
CA THR A 222 19.01 -13.31 1.73
C THR A 222 19.76 -14.36 2.57
N HIS A 223 21.08 -14.28 2.65
CA HIS A 223 21.95 -15.27 3.30
C HIS A 223 23.01 -14.58 4.15
N PHE A 224 23.66 -15.31 5.05
CA PHE A 224 24.70 -14.78 5.94
C PHE A 224 26.12 -15.19 5.54
N ASN A 225 26.42 -15.19 4.24
CA ASN A 225 27.71 -15.71 3.72
C ASN A 225 28.92 -14.83 4.07
N THR A 226 28.73 -13.52 4.21
CA THR A 226 29.78 -12.57 4.57
C THR A 226 29.44 -11.84 5.87
N SER A 227 30.44 -11.26 6.54
CA SER A 227 30.20 -10.41 7.71
C SER A 227 29.28 -9.22 7.40
N TRP A 228 29.33 -8.70 6.17
CA TRP A 228 28.46 -7.63 5.69
C TRP A 228 27.00 -8.07 5.54
N ASP A 229 26.77 -9.33 5.18
CA ASP A 229 25.42 -9.89 5.08
C ASP A 229 24.90 -10.26 6.46
N TRP A 230 25.76 -10.83 7.32
CA TRP A 230 25.46 -11.13 8.71
C TRP A 230 25.00 -9.89 9.49
N ALA A 231 25.63 -8.74 9.26
CA ALA A 231 25.23 -7.47 9.88
C ALA A 231 23.84 -6.95 9.41
N LYS A 232 23.26 -7.50 8.34
CA LYS A 232 21.98 -7.07 7.74
C LYS A 232 20.83 -8.02 8.11
N TYR A 233 20.81 -8.51 9.34
CA TYR A 233 19.75 -9.39 9.85
C TYR A 233 18.40 -8.67 10.00
N GLU A 234 18.41 -7.34 10.07
CA GLU A 234 17.25 -6.46 10.01
C GLU A 234 17.64 -5.18 9.26
N VAL A 235 16.76 -4.70 8.39
CA VAL A 235 17.08 -3.63 7.47
C VAL A 235 15.92 -2.65 7.32
N TYR A 236 16.25 -1.40 7.06
CA TYR A 236 15.26 -0.39 6.72
C TYR A 236 14.67 -0.65 5.33
N ALA A 237 13.34 -0.60 5.23
CA ALA A 237 12.62 -0.40 3.98
C ALA A 237 11.39 0.47 4.23
N HIS A 238 10.97 1.23 3.21
CA HIS A 238 9.91 2.22 3.37
C HIS A 238 8.52 1.58 3.41
N LYS A 239 7.92 1.26 2.26
CA LYS A 239 6.55 0.71 2.17
C LYS A 239 6.52 -0.74 1.76
N TRP A 240 7.57 -1.27 1.13
CA TRP A 240 7.55 -2.66 0.65
C TRP A 240 8.92 -3.36 0.65
N MET A 241 8.84 -4.69 0.74
CA MET A 241 9.91 -5.63 0.41
C MET A 241 9.39 -6.69 -0.57
N ASN A 242 10.26 -7.21 -1.43
CA ASN A 242 9.92 -8.21 -2.44
C ASN A 242 10.97 -9.31 -2.50
N LEU A 243 10.51 -10.55 -2.60
CA LEU A 243 11.33 -11.71 -2.91
C LEU A 243 10.82 -12.32 -4.22
N GLU A 244 11.65 -12.39 -5.23
CA GLU A 244 11.28 -12.90 -6.55
C GLU A 244 12.31 -13.84 -7.14
N GLU A 245 11.83 -14.77 -7.96
CA GLU A 245 12.61 -15.64 -8.84
C GLU A 245 12.18 -15.38 -10.29
N SER A 246 12.74 -16.12 -11.26
CA SER A 246 12.38 -15.92 -12.66
C SER A 246 10.87 -16.15 -12.91
N GLY A 247 10.15 -15.06 -13.13
CA GLY A 247 8.74 -15.02 -13.53
C GLY A 247 7.71 -14.99 -12.39
N TYR A 248 8.12 -15.08 -11.11
CA TYR A 248 7.20 -15.03 -9.98
C TYR A 248 7.84 -14.36 -8.76
N GLY A 249 7.03 -13.68 -7.96
CA GLY A 249 7.48 -13.16 -6.67
C GLY A 249 6.38 -13.00 -5.65
N LEU A 250 6.80 -12.70 -4.43
CA LEU A 250 5.95 -12.37 -3.31
C LEU A 250 6.42 -11.03 -2.74
N ALA A 251 5.52 -10.04 -2.74
CA ALA A 251 5.75 -8.76 -2.12
C ALA A 251 4.98 -8.64 -0.80
N VAL A 252 5.61 -8.00 0.18
CA VAL A 252 4.97 -7.61 1.44
C VAL A 252 5.04 -6.09 1.51
N MET A 253 3.88 -5.46 1.64
CA MET A 253 3.70 -4.01 1.69
C MET A 253 3.17 -3.61 3.07
N ASN A 254 3.40 -2.38 3.51
CA ASN A 254 2.89 -1.87 4.77
C ASN A 254 2.59 -0.37 4.72
N THR A 255 2.01 0.12 5.82
CA THR A 255 1.60 1.52 6.01
C THR A 255 2.50 2.32 6.95
N CYS A 256 3.16 1.66 7.90
CA CYS A 256 3.89 2.36 8.98
C CYS A 256 5.04 1.55 9.61
N LYS A 257 5.52 0.50 8.95
CA LYS A 257 6.51 -0.42 9.54
C LYS A 257 7.82 -0.38 8.75
N TYR A 258 8.92 -0.01 9.40
CA TYR A 258 10.17 0.28 8.69
C TYR A 258 11.26 -0.77 8.87
N GLY A 259 11.08 -1.74 9.77
CA GLY A 259 11.97 -2.88 9.95
C GLY A 259 11.54 -4.07 9.12
N HIS A 260 12.39 -4.49 8.18
CA HIS A 260 12.15 -5.63 7.29
C HIS A 260 13.33 -6.58 7.34
N ALA A 261 13.10 -7.85 7.03
CA ALA A 261 14.15 -8.83 6.88
C ALA A 261 13.72 -9.96 5.95
N VAL A 262 14.59 -10.38 5.04
CA VAL A 262 14.38 -11.58 4.23
C VAL A 262 15.60 -12.48 4.34
N HIS A 263 15.42 -13.67 4.92
CA HIS A 263 16.48 -14.66 5.08
C HIS A 263 16.01 -16.01 4.55
N GLY A 264 16.75 -16.55 3.58
CA GLY A 264 16.31 -17.66 2.75
C GLY A 264 15.01 -17.28 2.03
N ASN A 265 13.93 -17.96 2.42
CA ASN A 265 12.58 -17.73 1.92
C ASN A 265 11.63 -17.13 2.96
N VAL A 266 12.14 -16.78 4.15
CA VAL A 266 11.35 -16.18 5.23
C VAL A 266 11.39 -14.67 5.08
N MET A 267 10.26 -14.08 4.69
CA MET A 267 10.07 -12.63 4.69
C MET A 267 9.46 -12.23 6.03
N ARG A 268 10.09 -11.32 6.76
CA ARG A 268 9.68 -10.91 8.10
C ARG A 268 9.50 -9.40 8.16
N LEU A 269 8.37 -8.97 8.70
CA LEU A 269 8.06 -7.57 8.98
C LEU A 269 8.06 -7.34 10.49
N SER A 270 8.86 -6.38 10.95
CA SER A 270 8.92 -5.95 12.35
C SER A 270 7.69 -5.11 12.70
N LEU A 271 6.94 -5.49 13.73
CA LEU A 271 5.66 -4.86 14.07
C LEU A 271 5.78 -3.92 15.28
N LEU A 272 6.09 -4.45 16.46
CA LEU A 272 6.16 -3.69 17.71
C LEU A 272 7.33 -4.15 18.56
N ARG A 273 7.98 -3.21 19.23
CA ARG A 273 9.01 -3.48 20.25
C ARG A 273 8.46 -3.05 21.62
N ALA A 274 9.13 -3.50 22.68
CA ALA A 274 8.81 -3.11 24.06
C ALA A 274 10.08 -2.80 24.86
N PRO A 275 10.93 -1.85 24.41
CA PRO A 275 12.06 -1.41 25.21
C PRO A 275 11.56 -0.74 26.51
N LYS A 276 12.42 -0.68 27.52
CA LYS A 276 12.16 -0.07 28.84
C LYS A 276 13.14 1.03 29.21
N CYS A 277 14.13 1.30 28.36
CA CYS A 277 15.05 2.41 28.50
C CYS A 277 15.24 3.14 27.16
N PRO A 278 15.08 4.47 27.10
CA PRO A 278 14.97 5.42 28.21
C PRO A 278 13.54 5.59 28.74
N ASP A 279 12.54 5.08 28.02
CA ASP A 279 11.13 5.19 28.36
C ASP A 279 10.58 3.81 28.79
N ALA A 280 10.02 3.74 29.99
CA ALA A 280 9.47 2.51 30.58
C ALA A 280 8.13 2.10 29.94
N GLU A 281 7.43 3.05 29.33
CA GLU A 281 6.11 2.87 28.71
C GLU A 281 6.17 2.99 27.18
N ALA A 282 7.37 2.91 26.59
CA ALA A 282 7.57 2.95 25.15
C ALA A 282 6.65 1.93 24.44
N ASP A 283 5.88 2.44 23.47
CA ASP A 283 4.89 1.68 22.70
C ASP A 283 3.82 0.95 23.53
N MET A 284 3.60 1.25 24.81
CA MET A 284 2.53 0.60 25.57
C MET A 284 1.15 1.11 25.13
N GLY A 285 0.17 0.19 25.04
CA GLY A 285 -1.23 0.50 24.75
C GLY A 285 -1.69 0.06 23.37
N MET A 286 -2.65 0.80 22.79
CA MET A 286 -3.31 0.43 21.54
C MET A 286 -2.56 0.89 20.30
N HIS A 287 -2.31 -0.05 19.39
CA HIS A 287 -1.69 0.19 18.09
C HIS A 287 -2.60 -0.25 16.97
N GLU A 288 -2.65 0.55 15.90
CA GLU A 288 -3.32 0.20 14.66
C GLU A 288 -2.33 0.28 13.50
N PHE A 289 -2.30 -0.75 12.66
CA PHE A 289 -1.46 -0.76 11.47
C PHE A 289 -1.95 -1.78 10.46
N SER A 290 -1.59 -1.56 9.20
CA SER A 290 -1.93 -2.46 8.12
C SER A 290 -0.70 -2.88 7.32
N TYR A 291 -0.71 -4.13 6.87
CA TYR A 291 0.21 -4.66 5.88
C TYR A 291 -0.54 -5.50 4.86
N ALA A 292 0.09 -5.82 3.73
CA ALA A 292 -0.52 -6.60 2.67
C ALA A 292 0.49 -7.56 2.06
N VAL A 293 0.01 -8.72 1.61
CA VAL A 293 0.80 -9.70 0.88
C VAL A 293 0.29 -9.83 -0.55
N MET A 294 1.18 -9.67 -1.51
CA MET A 294 0.87 -9.63 -2.94
C MET A 294 1.68 -10.69 -3.69
N PRO A 295 1.08 -11.83 -4.05
CA PRO A 295 1.70 -12.76 -4.99
C PRO A 295 1.68 -12.11 -6.39
N HIS A 296 2.74 -12.30 -7.17
CA HIS A 296 2.79 -11.73 -8.51
C HIS A 296 3.54 -12.59 -9.52
N LYS A 297 3.33 -12.24 -10.80
CA LYS A 297 3.98 -12.84 -11.96
C LYS A 297 4.79 -11.75 -12.66
N GLY A 298 5.93 -12.13 -13.23
CA GLY A 298 6.90 -11.18 -13.78
C GLY A 298 7.79 -10.62 -12.68
N SER A 299 8.38 -9.46 -12.94
CA SER A 299 9.09 -8.71 -11.91
C SER A 299 8.14 -7.86 -11.06
N PHE A 300 8.58 -7.44 -9.87
CA PHE A 300 7.80 -6.54 -9.03
C PHE A 300 7.44 -5.21 -9.72
N GLN A 301 8.28 -4.74 -10.66
CA GLN A 301 8.02 -3.58 -11.49
C GLN A 301 6.84 -3.81 -12.44
N GLU A 302 6.83 -4.93 -13.17
CA GLU A 302 5.77 -5.28 -14.12
C GLU A 302 4.44 -5.57 -13.40
N ALA A 303 4.53 -6.19 -12.22
CA ALA A 303 3.40 -6.50 -11.37
C ALA A 303 2.75 -5.26 -10.72
N GLY A 304 3.43 -4.12 -10.76
CA GLY A 304 2.95 -2.86 -10.19
C GLY A 304 3.05 -2.80 -8.66
N VAL A 305 3.98 -3.53 -8.03
CA VAL A 305 4.14 -3.56 -6.57
C VAL A 305 4.37 -2.16 -6.01
N ILE A 306 5.16 -1.33 -6.70
CA ILE A 306 5.44 0.06 -6.29
C ILE A 306 4.14 0.86 -6.23
N GLN A 307 3.33 0.80 -7.27
CA GLN A 307 2.05 1.51 -7.38
C GLN A 307 1.06 1.02 -6.33
N ARG A 308 0.97 -0.31 -6.11
CA ARG A 308 0.08 -0.88 -5.08
C ARG A 308 0.52 -0.50 -3.67
N ALA A 309 1.82 -0.38 -3.40
CA ALA A 309 2.33 0.11 -2.13
C ALA A 309 1.96 1.58 -1.90
N TYR A 310 2.04 2.43 -2.93
CA TYR A 310 1.56 3.82 -2.87
C TYR A 310 0.05 3.90 -2.62
N GLU A 311 -0.75 3.11 -3.34
CA GLU A 311 -2.20 3.06 -3.16
C GLU A 311 -2.60 2.66 -1.74
N LEU A 312 -1.91 1.66 -1.16
CA LEU A 312 -2.13 1.25 0.23
C LEU A 312 -1.82 2.37 1.25
N ASN A 313 -0.83 3.22 0.95
CA ASN A 313 -0.39 4.30 1.85
C ASN A 313 -1.15 5.62 1.66
N CYS A 314 -1.95 5.74 0.62
CA CYS A 314 -2.65 6.97 0.26
C CYS A 314 -4.04 6.60 -0.26
N PRO A 315 -4.95 6.15 0.63
CA PRO A 315 -6.30 5.75 0.23
C PRO A 315 -7.07 6.92 -0.41
N LEU A 316 -8.13 6.62 -1.16
CA LEU A 316 -9.05 7.67 -1.62
C LEU A 316 -9.82 8.27 -0.45
N GLU A 317 -9.82 9.60 -0.39
CA GLU A 317 -10.65 10.34 0.56
C GLU A 317 -11.96 10.77 -0.11
N MET A 318 -13.07 10.52 0.60
CA MET A 318 -14.38 11.01 0.19
C MET A 318 -14.66 12.35 0.88
N VAL A 319 -15.08 13.33 0.09
CA VAL A 319 -15.55 14.63 0.59
C VAL A 319 -16.99 14.84 0.12
N ILE A 320 -17.89 15.07 1.07
CA ILE A 320 -19.28 15.42 0.78
C ILE A 320 -19.33 16.93 0.54
N CYS A 321 -19.62 17.33 -0.69
CA CYS A 321 -19.77 18.73 -1.06
C CYS A 321 -21.24 19.13 -1.04
N ASP A 322 -21.56 20.25 -0.40
CA ASP A 322 -22.89 20.87 -0.48
C ASP A 322 -23.00 21.68 -1.77
N VAL A 323 -23.97 21.32 -2.61
CA VAL A 323 -24.21 21.96 -3.91
C VAL A 323 -24.80 23.37 -3.74
N GLU A 324 -25.32 23.70 -2.56
CA GLU A 324 -25.99 24.97 -2.24
C GLU A 324 -25.08 26.04 -1.64
N SER A 325 -23.78 25.77 -1.42
CA SER A 325 -22.87 26.76 -0.82
C SER A 325 -22.58 27.95 -1.75
N GLU A 326 -22.82 29.17 -1.25
CA GLU A 326 -22.52 30.43 -1.95
C GLU A 326 -21.00 30.69 -2.07
N ASP A 327 -20.19 30.05 -1.22
CA ASP A 327 -18.72 30.04 -1.27
C ASP A 327 -18.20 29.13 -2.38
N ARG A 328 -18.51 29.49 -3.64
CA ARG A 328 -17.86 28.92 -4.82
C ARG A 328 -16.40 29.39 -4.88
N ILE A 329 -15.53 28.79 -4.06
CA ILE A 329 -14.07 29.06 -4.04
C ILE A 329 -13.43 28.76 -5.40
N VAL A 330 -14.13 28.07 -6.30
CA VAL A 330 -13.67 27.85 -7.67
C VAL A 330 -14.75 28.21 -8.68
N ALA A 331 -14.62 29.41 -9.26
CA ALA A 331 -15.35 29.83 -10.46
C ALA A 331 -14.82 29.08 -11.69
N PHE A 332 -15.07 27.77 -11.78
CA PHE A 332 -14.98 27.02 -13.04
C PHE A 332 -16.41 26.80 -13.58
N GLN A 333 -16.57 26.98 -14.88
CA GLN A 333 -17.83 27.00 -15.65
C GLN A 333 -18.88 25.96 -15.21
N ASP A 334 -20.12 26.42 -15.05
CA ASP A 334 -21.49 25.83 -15.10
C ASP A 334 -21.79 24.33 -14.86
N SER A 335 -20.81 23.45 -14.71
CA SER A 335 -20.96 22.08 -14.21
C SER A 335 -19.56 21.54 -13.92
N TYR A 336 -19.29 21.09 -12.69
CA TYR A 336 -18.09 20.28 -12.44
C TYR A 336 -18.02 19.16 -13.50
N ALA A 337 -16.90 19.06 -14.21
CA ALA A 337 -16.62 17.85 -14.98
C ALA A 337 -16.69 16.66 -14.01
N GLU A 338 -17.34 15.58 -14.44
CA GLU A 338 -17.55 14.38 -13.62
C GLU A 338 -16.24 13.81 -13.07
N SER A 339 -15.14 14.04 -13.77
CA SER A 339 -13.80 13.82 -13.25
C SER A 339 -12.84 14.88 -13.76
N ALA A 340 -11.75 15.11 -13.03
CA ALA A 340 -10.62 15.90 -13.48
C ALA A 340 -9.31 15.23 -13.09
N SER A 341 -8.27 15.48 -13.90
CA SER A 341 -6.88 15.06 -13.67
C SER A 341 -5.99 16.28 -13.85
N TRP A 342 -5.21 16.64 -12.83
CA TRP A 342 -4.29 17.78 -12.90
C TRP A 342 -2.95 17.39 -13.49
N PHE A 343 -2.47 16.19 -13.18
CA PHE A 343 -1.16 15.69 -13.59
C PHE A 343 -1.25 14.22 -13.99
N GLN A 344 -0.65 13.88 -15.13
CA GLN A 344 -0.56 12.51 -15.62
C GLN A 344 0.84 12.24 -16.15
N VAL A 345 1.38 11.06 -15.84
CA VAL A 345 2.66 10.59 -16.37
C VAL A 345 2.40 9.34 -17.21
N SER A 346 2.87 9.32 -18.46
CA SER A 346 2.61 8.20 -19.38
C SER A 346 3.38 6.93 -19.06
N CYS A 347 4.49 7.05 -18.33
CA CYS A 347 5.41 5.94 -18.05
C CYS A 347 5.24 5.44 -16.60
N PRO A 348 4.89 4.16 -16.37
CA PRO A 348 4.69 3.62 -15.02
C PRO A 348 5.95 3.64 -14.13
N SER A 349 7.15 3.65 -14.73
CA SER A 349 8.41 3.74 -13.99
C SER A 349 8.71 5.15 -13.48
N VAL A 350 8.00 6.18 -13.94
CA VAL A 350 8.19 7.56 -13.49
C VAL A 350 7.06 7.96 -12.55
N ILE A 351 7.41 8.19 -11.30
CA ILE A 351 6.46 8.50 -10.23
C ILE A 351 6.50 10.00 -9.94
N LEU A 352 5.33 10.65 -9.97
CA LEU A 352 5.18 12.02 -9.45
C LEU A 352 5.01 11.93 -7.94
N GLU A 353 6.10 12.16 -7.22
CA GLU A 353 6.16 12.03 -5.77
C GLU A 353 5.60 13.26 -5.05
N THR A 354 5.87 14.45 -5.59
CA THR A 354 5.54 15.69 -4.90
C THR A 354 4.94 16.70 -5.86
N VAL A 355 3.84 17.32 -5.43
CA VAL A 355 3.30 18.55 -5.98
C VAL A 355 3.14 19.53 -4.82
N LYS A 356 3.82 20.67 -4.88
CA LYS A 356 3.66 21.73 -3.87
C LYS A 356 3.74 23.12 -4.50
N LYS A 357 3.36 24.16 -3.76
CA LYS A 357 3.67 25.55 -4.15
C LYS A 357 5.17 25.81 -4.03
N ALA A 358 5.73 26.62 -4.93
CA ALA A 358 7.11 27.08 -4.81
C ALA A 358 7.27 27.97 -3.56
N GLU A 359 8.43 27.95 -2.92
CA GLU A 359 8.69 28.74 -1.71
C GLU A 359 8.82 30.24 -2.02
N ARG A 360 9.46 30.57 -3.13
CA ARG A 360 9.82 31.95 -3.48
C ARG A 360 8.82 32.63 -4.42
N ARG A 361 7.80 31.91 -4.91
CA ARG A 361 6.87 32.40 -5.93
C ARG A 361 5.46 31.83 -5.74
N GLU A 362 4.47 32.72 -5.73
CA GLU A 362 3.07 32.34 -5.50
C GLU A 362 2.39 31.71 -6.73
N ASP A 363 2.86 32.06 -7.93
CA ASP A 363 2.33 31.65 -9.23
C ASP A 363 3.01 30.39 -9.79
N CYS A 364 3.74 29.66 -8.94
CA CYS A 364 4.57 28.54 -9.36
C CYS A 364 4.34 27.29 -8.50
N LEU A 365 4.29 26.13 -9.17
CA LEU A 365 4.26 24.82 -8.55
C LEU A 365 5.61 24.13 -8.71
N VAL A 366 6.01 23.39 -7.68
CA VAL A 366 7.14 22.46 -7.72
C VAL A 366 6.56 21.06 -7.92
N LEU A 367 6.98 20.41 -9.00
CA LEU A 367 6.74 18.99 -9.25
C LEU A 367 8.05 18.24 -9.06
N ARG A 368 8.04 17.15 -8.28
CA ARG A 368 9.19 16.26 -8.13
C ARG A 368 8.82 14.87 -8.61
N LEU A 369 9.56 14.41 -9.63
CA LEU A 369 9.40 13.10 -10.23
C LEU A 369 10.67 12.28 -10.00
N TYR A 370 10.54 10.96 -10.03
CA TYR A 370 11.69 10.07 -10.02
C TYR A 370 11.46 8.81 -10.84
N GLU A 371 12.55 8.24 -11.35
CA GLU A 371 12.57 6.92 -11.99
C GLU A 371 12.66 5.84 -10.90
N ALA A 372 11.66 4.96 -10.84
CA ALA A 372 11.47 4.02 -9.73
C ALA A 372 11.94 2.59 -10.03
N TYR A 373 12.15 2.24 -11.31
CA TYR A 373 12.38 0.87 -11.76
C TYR A 373 13.87 0.53 -11.91
N GLY A 374 14.76 1.53 -11.88
CA GLY A 374 16.20 1.37 -12.08
C GLY A 374 16.59 1.32 -13.56
N GLY A 375 15.72 1.79 -14.46
CA GLY A 375 15.90 1.75 -15.91
C GLY A 375 16.07 3.13 -16.53
N GLU A 376 16.56 3.18 -17.77
CA GLU A 376 16.56 4.42 -18.55
C GLU A 376 15.20 4.63 -19.24
N VAL A 377 14.64 5.82 -19.08
CA VAL A 377 13.35 6.21 -19.65
C VAL A 377 13.58 7.28 -20.70
N LEU A 378 13.52 6.88 -21.97
CA LEU A 378 13.83 7.74 -23.12
C LEU A 378 12.78 8.82 -23.39
N ASP A 379 11.50 8.53 -23.13
CA ASP A 379 10.40 9.43 -23.44
C ASP A 379 9.22 9.25 -22.46
N ALA A 380 9.32 9.87 -21.29
CA ALA A 380 8.20 10.00 -20.37
C ALA A 380 7.43 11.28 -20.67
N VAL A 381 6.12 11.16 -20.88
CA VAL A 381 5.24 12.30 -21.16
C VAL A 381 4.55 12.71 -19.86
N LEU A 382 4.85 13.92 -19.39
CA LEU A 382 4.14 14.60 -18.31
C LEU A 382 3.09 15.53 -18.92
N THR A 383 1.82 15.25 -18.64
CA THR A 383 0.69 16.10 -19.03
C THR A 383 0.19 16.88 -17.82
N ILE A 384 0.09 18.19 -17.97
CA ILE A 384 -0.38 19.14 -16.96
C ILE A 384 -1.63 19.83 -17.51
N SER A 385 -2.78 19.62 -16.87
CA SER A 385 -4.06 20.20 -17.30
C SER A 385 -4.26 21.65 -16.83
N LEU A 386 -3.35 22.16 -15.99
CA LEU A 386 -3.34 23.54 -15.50
C LEU A 386 -2.85 24.52 -16.59
N PRO A 387 -3.21 25.81 -16.52
CA PRO A 387 -2.77 26.80 -17.51
C PRO A 387 -1.28 27.12 -17.36
N VAL A 388 -0.41 26.33 -17.98
CA VAL A 388 1.06 26.48 -17.91
C VAL A 388 1.54 27.64 -18.78
N ALA A 389 2.37 28.52 -18.19
CA ALA A 389 3.09 29.59 -18.89
C ALA A 389 4.48 29.12 -19.36
N LYS A 390 5.28 28.53 -18.47
CA LYS A 390 6.59 27.95 -18.77
C LYS A 390 6.95 26.86 -17.75
N ILE A 391 7.88 25.97 -18.11
CA ILE A 391 8.38 24.92 -17.23
C ILE A 391 9.90 24.93 -17.25
N VAL A 392 10.51 24.88 -16.07
CA VAL A 392 11.96 24.96 -15.89
C VAL A 392 12.41 23.82 -14.98
N THR A 393 13.48 23.11 -15.32
CA THR A 393 14.11 22.18 -14.37
C THR A 393 14.74 22.95 -13.23
N CYS A 394 14.74 22.40 -12.02
CA CYS A 394 15.32 23.07 -10.86
C CYS A 394 16.09 22.12 -9.96
N SER A 395 16.93 22.70 -9.11
CA SER A 395 17.58 21.99 -8.01
C SER A 395 16.55 21.59 -6.93
N ALA A 396 16.97 20.77 -5.96
CA ALA A 396 16.12 20.45 -4.81
C ALA A 396 15.73 21.69 -3.97
N LEU A 397 16.51 22.78 -4.08
CA LEU A 397 16.30 24.08 -3.44
C LEU A 397 15.54 25.07 -4.34
N GLU A 398 14.94 24.58 -5.43
CA GLU A 398 14.13 25.39 -6.36
C GLU A 398 14.93 26.43 -7.16
N ASP A 399 16.26 26.26 -7.27
CA ASP A 399 17.06 27.13 -8.13
C ASP A 399 16.88 26.74 -9.60
N GLU A 400 16.48 27.70 -10.43
CA GLU A 400 16.19 27.50 -11.86
C GLU A 400 17.42 27.05 -12.64
N CYS A 401 17.25 26.04 -13.49
CA CYS A 401 18.27 25.51 -14.39
C CYS A 401 17.87 25.71 -15.85
N THR A 402 17.31 24.70 -16.49
CA THR A 402 17.06 24.67 -17.94
C THR A 402 15.56 24.76 -18.22
N GLU A 403 15.16 25.69 -19.07
CA GLU A 403 13.78 25.75 -19.55
C GLU A 403 13.47 24.57 -20.48
N LEU A 404 12.33 23.92 -20.24
CA LEU A 404 11.86 22.79 -21.03
C LEU A 404 10.84 23.25 -22.06
N VAL A 405 10.87 22.62 -23.23
CA VAL A 405 9.85 22.83 -24.26
C VAL A 405 8.53 22.24 -23.77
N CYS A 406 7.52 23.09 -23.63
CA CYS A 406 6.16 22.70 -23.25
C CYS A 406 5.18 23.12 -24.35
N SER A 407 4.34 22.19 -24.79
CA SER A 407 3.26 22.46 -25.75
C SER A 407 1.93 22.05 -25.14
N GLY A 408 1.04 23.01 -24.89
CA GLY A 408 -0.29 22.73 -24.34
C GLY A 408 -0.29 22.00 -22.99
N GLY A 409 0.71 22.25 -22.13
CA GLY A 409 0.86 21.57 -20.83
C GLY A 409 1.53 20.20 -20.92
N VAL A 410 1.99 19.78 -22.10
CA VAL A 410 2.70 18.51 -22.31
C VAL A 410 4.21 18.76 -22.33
N VAL A 411 4.96 17.94 -21.57
CA VAL A 411 6.42 17.95 -21.52
C VAL A 411 6.96 16.52 -21.68
N HIS A 412 8.00 16.38 -22.50
CA HIS A 412 8.75 15.14 -22.66
C HIS A 412 9.97 15.16 -21.76
N LEU A 413 10.17 14.09 -21.01
CA LEU A 413 11.23 13.94 -20.03
C LEU A 413 12.06 12.68 -20.36
N HIS A 414 13.38 12.84 -20.31
CA HIS A 414 14.33 11.74 -20.30
C HIS A 414 14.87 11.59 -18.88
N LEU A 415 14.77 10.38 -18.32
CA LEU A 415 15.26 10.07 -16.98
C LEU A 415 16.24 8.89 -17.03
N HIS A 416 17.36 9.03 -16.35
CA HIS A 416 18.30 7.96 -16.08
C HIS A 416 17.82 7.07 -14.91
N PRO A 417 18.40 5.86 -14.74
CA PRO A 417 18.10 4.99 -13.61
C PRO A 417 18.17 5.72 -12.26
N PHE A 418 17.08 5.65 -11.48
CA PHE A 418 16.92 6.30 -10.18
C PHE A 418 17.12 7.83 -10.17
N GLN A 419 17.01 8.49 -11.33
CA GLN A 419 17.13 9.94 -11.39
C GLN A 419 15.92 10.61 -10.76
N ILE A 420 16.18 11.62 -9.91
CA ILE A 420 15.18 12.54 -9.38
C ILE A 420 15.21 13.81 -10.23
N VAL A 421 14.04 14.23 -10.73
CA VAL A 421 13.85 15.46 -11.50
C VAL A 421 12.90 16.37 -10.75
N SER A 422 13.29 17.63 -10.54
CA SER A 422 12.41 18.67 -10.01
C SER A 422 12.11 19.70 -11.10
N LEU A 423 10.86 20.10 -11.21
CA LEU A 423 10.34 21.04 -12.19
C LEU A 423 9.64 22.19 -11.47
N LEU A 424 9.94 23.43 -11.88
CA LEU A 424 9.16 24.61 -11.61
C LEU A 424 8.15 24.80 -12.75
N VAL A 425 6.87 24.71 -12.43
CA VAL A 425 5.75 24.92 -13.35
C VAL A 425 5.16 26.29 -13.06
N PHE A 426 5.40 27.25 -13.94
CA PHE A 426 4.85 28.59 -13.84
C PHE A 426 3.46 28.62 -14.45
N LEU A 427 2.48 29.10 -13.69
CA LEU A 427 1.09 29.18 -14.14
C LEU A 427 0.83 30.54 -14.79
N LYS A 428 -0.06 30.57 -15.78
CA LYS A 428 -0.57 31.83 -16.33
C LYS A 428 -1.41 32.54 -15.28
N ALA A 429 -1.32 33.87 -15.22
CA ALA A 429 -2.23 34.66 -14.41
C ALA A 429 -3.68 34.34 -14.78
N PRO A 430 -4.61 34.27 -13.81
CA PRO A 430 -6.02 34.08 -14.10
C PRO A 430 -6.47 35.22 -15.01
N GLN A 431 -7.05 34.88 -16.17
CA GLN A 431 -7.67 35.90 -17.03
C GLN A 431 -8.89 36.44 -16.29
N THR A 432 -8.76 37.62 -15.69
CA THR A 432 -9.91 38.40 -15.23
C THR A 432 -10.68 38.83 -16.48
N HIS A 433 -11.80 38.17 -16.74
CA HIS A 433 -12.78 38.60 -17.73
C HIS A 433 -13.63 39.75 -17.19
#